data_AF-S5GG53-F1
#
_entry.id   AF-S5GG53-F1
#
_cell.length_a   1.000
_cell.length_b   1.000
_cell.length_c   1.000
_cell.angle_alpha   90.00
_cell.angle_beta   90.00
_cell.angle_gamma   90.00
#
_symmetry.space_group_name_H-M   'P 1'
#
loop_
_entity.id
_entity.type
_entity.pdbx_description
1 polymer ?
#
loop_
_entity_poly.entity_id
_entity_poly.type
_entity_poly.pdbx_seq_one_letter_code
_entity_poly.pdbx_strand_id
1 'polypeptide(L)'
;MDKEAAKRRIEELHQILNQYNYEYHTLDRPSVPDAEYDARMRELISLEEEHPDLKAADSPSQRVGGAVLDAFQKVRHGTPMLSLGNAFNEQDLLDFDRRVRQAVGDDIAYNVELKIDGLAVSLRYENGVFVRGATQ
;
A
#
# COMPACT_ATOMS: atom_id res chain seq x y z
N MET A 1 4.17 -22.37 -23.80
CA MET A 1 4.84 -23.08 -22.67
C MET A 1 3.84 -24.07 -22.08
N ASP A 2 4.26 -25.11 -21.34
CA ASP A 2 3.30 -25.94 -20.59
C ASP A 2 2.68 -25.15 -19.43
N LYS A 3 1.42 -25.37 -19.11
CA LYS A 3 0.66 -24.55 -18.15
C LYS A 3 1.28 -24.56 -16.74
N GLU A 4 1.81 -25.69 -16.31
CA GLU A 4 2.50 -25.79 -15.01
C GLU A 4 3.88 -25.11 -15.00
N ALA A 5 4.54 -25.02 -16.16
CA ALA A 5 5.75 -24.23 -16.30
C ALA A 5 5.41 -22.73 -16.34
N ALA A 6 4.31 -22.35 -17.00
CA ALA A 6 3.81 -20.98 -17.01
C ALA A 6 3.45 -20.48 -15.62
N LYS A 7 2.72 -21.29 -14.84
CA LYS A 7 2.36 -20.97 -13.47
C LYS A 7 3.59 -20.73 -12.60
N ARG A 8 4.57 -21.63 -12.62
CA ARG A 8 5.83 -21.47 -11.86
C ARG A 8 6.57 -20.20 -12.28
N ARG A 9 6.63 -19.93 -13.58
CA ARG A 9 7.31 -18.74 -14.09
C ARG A 9 6.60 -17.44 -13.70
N ILE A 10 5.27 -17.42 -13.73
CA ILE A 10 4.45 -16.29 -13.26
C ILE A 10 4.71 -16.05 -11.77
N GLU A 11 4.71 -17.10 -10.94
CA GLU A 11 5.00 -16.99 -9.50
C GLU A 11 6.41 -16.43 -9.22
N GLU A 12 7.43 -16.87 -9.96
CA GLU A 12 8.78 -16.30 -9.90
C GLU A 12 8.80 -14.82 -10.30
N LEU A 13 8.16 -14.46 -11.41
CA LEU A 13 8.09 -13.09 -11.90
C LEU A 13 7.37 -12.18 -10.91
N HIS A 14 6.30 -12.67 -10.27
CA HIS A 14 5.61 -11.94 -9.20
C HIS A 14 6.56 -11.61 -8.04
N GLN A 15 7.34 -12.58 -7.57
CA GLN A 15 8.29 -12.35 -6.47
C GLN A 15 9.34 -11.31 -6.85
N ILE A 16 9.96 -11.47 -8.02
CA ILE A 16 11.03 -10.59 -8.51
C ILE A 16 10.50 -9.16 -8.71
N LEU A 17 9.38 -9.00 -9.43
CA LEU A 17 8.84 -7.69 -9.74
C LEU A 17 8.32 -6.97 -8.49
N ASN A 18 7.74 -7.69 -7.53
CA ASN A 18 7.36 -7.09 -6.25
C ASN A 18 8.58 -6.63 -5.44
N GLN A 19 9.68 -7.39 -5.46
CA GLN A 19 10.93 -6.97 -4.82
C GLN A 19 11.49 -5.70 -5.47
N TYR A 20 11.57 -5.66 -6.80
CA TYR A 20 12.03 -4.47 -7.53
C TYR A 20 11.14 -3.25 -7.26
N ASN A 21 9.82 -3.45 -7.23
CA ASN A 21 8.86 -2.38 -6.91
C ASN A 21 9.04 -1.85 -5.48
N TYR A 22 9.31 -2.72 -4.51
CA TYR A 22 9.58 -2.31 -3.14
C TYR A 22 10.87 -1.50 -3.02
N GLU A 23 11.94 -1.96 -3.66
CA GLU A 23 13.22 -1.27 -3.68
C GLU A 23 13.14 0.11 -4.36
N TYR A 24 12.43 0.20 -5.48
CA TYR A 24 12.25 1.43 -6.23
C TYR A 24 11.30 2.40 -5.51
N HIS A 25 10.09 1.98 -5.13
CA HIS A 25 9.05 2.89 -4.63
C HIS A 25 9.05 3.10 -3.11
N THR A 26 9.60 2.17 -2.32
CA THR A 26 9.59 2.26 -0.86
C THR A 26 10.96 2.58 -0.28
N LEU A 27 12.03 1.99 -0.83
CA LEU A 27 13.39 2.22 -0.33
C LEU A 27 14.13 3.33 -1.08
N ASP A 28 13.60 3.80 -2.22
CA ASP A 28 14.26 4.75 -3.12
C ASP A 28 15.69 4.30 -3.50
N ARG A 29 15.86 2.97 -3.66
CA ARG A 29 17.17 2.32 -3.89
C ARG A 29 17.00 1.09 -4.79
N PRO A 30 16.80 1.27 -6.11
CA PRO A 30 16.62 0.17 -7.04
C PRO A 30 17.88 -0.72 -7.13
N SER A 31 17.67 -2.05 -7.14
CA SER A 31 18.78 -3.01 -7.34
C SER A 31 19.09 -3.29 -8.81
N VAL A 32 18.16 -2.97 -9.72
CA VAL A 32 18.30 -3.21 -11.16
C VAL A 32 17.93 -1.98 -11.98
N PRO A 33 18.47 -1.84 -13.22
CA PRO A 33 18.03 -0.82 -14.15
C PRO A 33 16.61 -1.04 -14.67
N ASP A 34 15.93 0.05 -15.04
CA ASP A 34 14.55 0.02 -15.59
C ASP A 34 14.39 -0.95 -16.76
N ALA A 35 15.39 -1.07 -17.63
CA ALA A 35 15.33 -1.98 -18.78
C ALA A 35 15.20 -3.47 -18.37
N GLU A 36 15.79 -3.88 -17.24
CA GLU A 36 15.64 -5.24 -16.73
C GLU A 36 14.24 -5.44 -16.12
N TYR A 37 13.76 -4.47 -15.36
CA TYR A 37 12.39 -4.46 -14.84
C TYR A 37 11.37 -4.59 -15.98
N ASP A 38 11.50 -3.76 -17.02
CA ASP A 38 10.59 -3.73 -18.18
C ASP A 38 10.61 -5.02 -18.98
N ALA A 39 11.77 -5.69 -19.07
CA ALA A 39 11.87 -6.99 -19.73
C ALA A 39 11.07 -8.06 -18.98
N ARG A 40 11.20 -8.10 -17.65
CA ARG A 40 10.47 -9.04 -16.79
C ARG A 40 8.98 -8.73 -16.72
N MET A 41 8.61 -7.44 -16.72
CA MET A 41 7.20 -7.02 -16.78
C MET A 41 6.55 -7.45 -18.10
N ARG A 42 7.24 -7.24 -19.24
CA ARG A 42 6.74 -7.71 -20.54
C ARG A 42 6.61 -9.22 -20.60
N GLU A 43 7.56 -9.95 -20.02
CA GLU A 43 7.47 -11.41 -19.89
C GLU A 43 6.22 -11.81 -19.11
N LEU A 44 5.98 -11.21 -17.93
CA LEU A 44 4.79 -11.47 -17.13
C LEU A 44 3.49 -11.20 -17.90
N ILE A 45 3.40 -10.05 -18.56
CA ILE A 45 2.21 -9.67 -19.35
C ILE A 45 1.95 -10.71 -20.45
N SER A 46 2.98 -11.12 -21.20
CA SER A 46 2.86 -12.13 -22.26
C SER A 46 2.33 -13.45 -21.72
N LEU A 47 2.82 -13.88 -20.54
CA LEU A 47 2.38 -15.14 -19.93
C LEU A 47 0.94 -15.07 -19.43
N GLU A 48 0.52 -13.95 -18.87
CA GLU A 48 -0.86 -13.73 -18.44
C GLU A 48 -1.84 -13.58 -19.62
N GLU A 49 -1.38 -13.05 -20.76
CA GLU A 49 -2.17 -13.00 -21.99
C GLU A 49 -2.34 -14.39 -22.63
N GLU A 50 -1.29 -15.22 -22.62
CA GLU A 50 -1.35 -16.62 -23.06
C GLU A 50 -2.17 -17.51 -22.12
N HIS A 51 -2.17 -17.19 -20.82
CA HIS A 51 -2.86 -17.95 -19.77
C HIS A 51 -3.71 -17.04 -18.87
N PRO A 52 -4.86 -16.52 -19.36
CA PRO A 52 -5.68 -15.55 -18.62
C PRO A 52 -6.19 -16.06 -17.26
N ASP A 53 -6.29 -17.38 -17.09
CA ASP A 53 -6.72 -18.03 -15.86
C ASP A 53 -5.65 -18.06 -14.76
N LEU A 54 -4.38 -17.79 -15.10
CA LEU A 54 -3.27 -17.68 -14.16
C LEU A 54 -3.05 -16.26 -13.65
N LYS A 55 -3.76 -15.29 -14.21
CA LYS A 55 -3.63 -13.87 -13.87
C LYS A 55 -4.24 -13.59 -12.49
N ALA A 56 -3.38 -13.29 -11.52
CA ALA A 56 -3.80 -12.98 -10.15
C ALA A 56 -4.25 -11.52 -10.01
N ALA A 57 -5.20 -11.27 -9.10
CA ALA A 57 -5.73 -9.92 -8.86
C ALA A 57 -4.69 -8.94 -8.29
N ASP A 58 -3.66 -9.47 -7.60
CA ASP A 58 -2.54 -8.74 -7.01
C ASP A 58 -1.27 -8.79 -7.87
N SER A 59 -1.37 -9.28 -9.11
CA SER A 59 -0.24 -9.33 -10.04
C SER A 59 0.41 -7.94 -10.23
N PRO A 60 1.75 -7.86 -10.32
CA PRO A 60 2.44 -6.62 -10.68
C PRO A 60 1.93 -5.96 -11.96
N SER A 61 1.40 -6.74 -12.92
CA SER A 61 0.82 -6.22 -14.17
C SER A 61 -0.51 -5.46 -13.95
N GLN A 62 -1.14 -5.63 -12.79
CA GLN A 62 -2.43 -5.02 -12.43
C GLN A 62 -2.28 -3.72 -11.63
N ARG A 63 -1.04 -3.28 -11.40
CA ARG A 63 -0.76 -1.95 -10.83
C ARG A 63 -1.23 -0.86 -11.80
N VAL A 64 -1.67 0.28 -11.24
CA VAL A 64 -2.33 1.44 -11.88
C VAL A 64 -2.34 1.46 -13.42
N GLY A 65 -3.52 1.26 -14.00
CA GLY A 65 -3.77 1.22 -15.44
C GLY A 65 -4.81 0.15 -15.76
N GLY A 66 -6.02 0.56 -16.17
CA GLY A 66 -7.12 -0.37 -16.36
C GLY A 66 -8.36 0.31 -16.94
N ALA A 67 -9.48 -0.41 -16.96
CA ALA A 67 -10.75 0.13 -17.43
C ALA A 67 -11.15 1.36 -16.60
N VAL A 68 -11.57 2.42 -17.30
CA VAL A 68 -12.16 3.60 -16.65
C VAL A 68 -13.42 3.15 -15.93
N LEU A 69 -13.48 3.39 -14.62
CA LEU A 69 -14.66 3.11 -13.83
C LEU A 69 -15.71 4.20 -14.08
N ASP A 70 -16.98 3.80 -14.21
CA ASP A 70 -18.09 4.74 -14.35
C ASP A 70 -18.30 5.59 -13.08
N ALA A 71 -18.04 5.01 -11.90
CA ALA A 71 -18.16 5.69 -10.61
C ALA A 71 -17.43 4.94 -9.48
N PHE A 72 -17.10 5.65 -8.41
CA PHE A 72 -16.65 5.05 -7.15
C PHE A 72 -17.83 4.54 -6.32
N GLN A 73 -17.69 3.35 -5.74
CA GLN A 73 -18.65 2.81 -4.80
C GLN A 73 -18.38 3.32 -3.38
N LYS A 74 -19.44 3.66 -2.65
CA LYS A 74 -19.32 4.01 -1.23
C LYS A 74 -18.95 2.76 -0.42
N VAL A 75 -18.02 2.93 0.51
CA VAL A 75 -17.63 1.87 1.43
C VAL A 75 -17.75 2.31 2.86
N ARG A 76 -18.22 1.40 3.71
CA ARG A 76 -18.22 1.59 5.15
C ARG A 76 -16.86 1.16 5.70
N HIS A 77 -16.19 2.08 6.40
CA HIS A 77 -14.98 1.77 7.14
C HIS A 77 -15.31 0.85 8.32
N GLY A 78 -14.54 -0.23 8.50
CA GLY A 78 -14.71 -1.18 9.61
C GLY A 78 -14.43 -0.55 10.97
N THR A 79 -13.52 0.42 10.99
CA THR A 79 -13.18 1.26 12.16
C THR A 79 -13.32 2.73 11.73
N PRO A 80 -13.92 3.61 12.56
CA PRO A 80 -14.02 5.03 12.23
C PRO A 80 -12.63 5.66 12.04
N MET A 81 -12.47 6.45 10.98
CA MET A 81 -11.30 7.31 10.79
C MET A 81 -11.51 8.58 11.63
N LEU A 82 -10.85 8.64 12.79
CA LEU A 82 -10.98 9.74 13.74
C LEU A 82 -10.15 10.96 13.33
N SER A 83 -10.65 12.15 13.66
CA SER A 83 -9.89 13.39 13.57
C SER A 83 -9.16 13.67 14.89
N LEU A 84 -8.04 14.39 14.81
CA LEU A 84 -7.27 14.84 15.98
C LEU A 84 -7.73 16.22 16.45
N GLY A 85 -7.54 16.49 17.74
CA GLY A 85 -7.62 17.85 18.27
C GLY A 85 -6.41 18.68 17.80
N ASN A 86 -6.61 19.98 17.63
CA ASN A 86 -5.55 20.89 17.21
C ASN A 86 -4.90 21.59 18.42
N ALA A 87 -3.60 21.87 18.30
CA ALA A 87 -2.83 22.72 19.19
C ALA A 87 -2.07 23.73 18.33
N PHE A 88 -2.14 25.01 18.67
CA PHE A 88 -1.56 26.10 17.87
C PHE A 88 -0.44 26.83 18.60
N ASN A 89 -0.25 26.55 19.88
CA ASN A 89 0.78 27.16 20.72
C ASN A 89 1.30 26.15 21.76
N GLU A 90 2.37 26.53 22.46
CA GLU A 90 3.01 25.70 23.48
C GLU A 90 2.08 25.37 24.66
N GLN A 91 1.24 26.33 25.09
CA GLN A 91 0.32 26.11 26.20
C GLN A 91 -0.72 25.04 25.89
N ASP A 92 -1.22 24.97 24.64
CA ASP A 92 -2.15 23.93 24.20
C ASP A 92 -1.54 22.52 24.37
N LEU A 93 -0.23 22.39 24.09
CA LEU A 93 0.51 21.13 24.23
C LEU A 93 0.75 20.77 25.70
N LEU A 94 1.14 21.75 26.53
CA LEU A 94 1.31 21.54 27.98
C LEU A 94 -0.01 21.15 28.65
N ASP A 95 -1.12 21.74 28.20
CA ASP A 95 -2.46 21.42 28.69
C ASP A 95 -2.89 20.02 28.27
N PHE A 96 -2.53 19.59 27.06
CA PHE A 96 -2.72 18.22 26.61
C PHE A 96 -1.91 17.23 27.45
N ASP A 97 -0.60 17.47 27.64
CA ASP A 97 0.28 16.62 28.45
C ASP A 97 -0.22 16.50 29.90
N ARG A 98 -0.61 17.62 30.51
CA ARG A 98 -1.21 17.63 31.84
C ARG A 98 -2.46 16.75 31.96
N ARG A 99 -3.37 16.80 30.98
CA ARG A 99 -4.57 15.94 30.97
C ARG A 99 -4.21 14.46 30.81
N VAL A 100 -3.21 14.14 30.00
CA VAL A 100 -2.73 12.76 29.83
C VAL A 100 -2.15 12.24 31.14
N ARG A 101 -1.23 12.98 31.78
CA ARG A 101 -0.61 12.56 33.06
C ARG A 101 -1.62 12.39 34.18
N GLN A 102 -2.64 13.25 34.25
CA GLN A 102 -3.74 13.10 35.21
C GLN A 102 -4.53 11.80 35.01
N ALA A 103 -4.62 11.30 33.77
CA ALA A 103 -5.36 10.10 33.44
C ALA A 103 -4.55 8.81 33.62
N VAL A 104 -3.23 8.83 33.34
CA VAL A 104 -2.41 7.60 33.28
C VAL A 104 -1.13 7.61 34.13
N GLY A 105 -0.78 8.74 34.76
CA GLY A 105 0.45 8.91 35.54
C GLY A 105 1.61 9.55 34.77
N ASP A 106 2.76 9.69 35.43
CA ASP A 106 3.91 10.45 34.92
C ASP A 106 4.88 9.66 34.03
N ASP A 107 4.81 8.32 34.04
CA ASP A 107 5.67 7.46 33.21
C ASP A 107 5.05 7.25 31.83
N ILE A 108 5.17 8.29 30.98
CA ILE A 108 4.62 8.30 29.63
C ILE A 108 5.66 8.74 28.59
N ALA A 109 5.52 8.22 27.38
CA ALA A 109 6.29 8.62 26.21
C ALA A 109 5.35 8.99 25.06
N TYR A 110 5.73 10.00 24.28
CA TYR A 110 5.01 10.43 23.09
C TYR A 110 5.74 9.95 21.84
N ASN A 111 4.98 9.36 20.91
CA ASN A 111 5.42 9.23 19.53
C ASN A 111 5.05 10.50 18.78
N VAL A 112 6.01 11.16 18.15
CA VAL A 112 5.82 12.42 17.43
C VAL A 112 6.11 12.18 15.96
N GLU A 113 5.11 12.40 15.12
CA GLU A 113 5.18 12.21 13.68
C GLU A 113 4.86 13.52 12.96
N LEU A 114 5.42 13.71 11.76
CA LEU A 114 5.06 14.83 10.91
C LEU A 114 3.63 14.64 10.40
N LYS A 115 2.80 15.68 10.55
CA LYS A 115 1.47 15.69 9.96
C LYS A 115 1.58 15.91 8.45
N ILE A 116 1.42 14.85 7.67
CA ILE A 116 1.41 14.93 6.20
C ILE A 116 0.14 15.66 5.74
N ASP A 117 0.31 16.69 4.93
CA ASP A 117 -0.81 17.41 4.32
C ASP A 117 -1.21 16.72 3.01
N GLY A 118 -2.22 15.84 3.11
CA GLY A 118 -2.65 14.99 2.01
C GLY A 118 -4.05 14.43 2.25
N LEU A 119 -4.39 13.40 1.47
CA LEU A 119 -5.67 12.71 1.58
C LEU A 119 -5.56 11.50 2.52
N ALA A 120 -6.42 11.44 3.53
CA ALA A 120 -6.50 10.28 4.40
C ALA A 120 -7.09 9.07 3.62
N VAL A 121 -6.38 7.94 3.68
CA VAL A 121 -6.76 6.70 3.01
C VAL A 121 -6.75 5.52 3.99
N SER A 122 -7.59 4.52 3.70
CA SER A 122 -7.67 3.25 4.40
C SER A 122 -7.37 2.13 3.42
N LEU A 123 -6.40 1.27 3.76
CA LEU A 123 -5.99 0.13 2.96
C LEU A 123 -6.34 -1.17 3.69
N ARG A 124 -7.16 -2.01 3.08
CA ARG A 124 -7.55 -3.32 3.61
C ARG A 124 -6.76 -4.41 2.94
N TYR A 125 -6.16 -5.26 3.76
CA TYR A 125 -5.46 -6.48 3.35
C TYR A 125 -6.15 -7.70 3.96
N GLU A 126 -6.24 -8.78 3.18
CA GLU A 126 -6.73 -10.08 3.63
C GLU A 126 -5.67 -11.13 3.29
N ASN A 127 -5.17 -11.86 4.28
CA ASN A 127 -4.06 -12.81 4.13
C ASN A 127 -2.81 -12.21 3.44
N GLY A 128 -2.51 -10.94 3.72
CA GLY A 128 -1.38 -10.22 3.12
C GLY A 128 -1.63 -9.68 1.71
N VAL A 129 -2.80 -9.95 1.11
CA VAL A 129 -3.18 -9.47 -0.22
C VAL A 129 -3.98 -8.18 -0.10
N PHE A 130 -3.62 -7.17 -0.90
CA PHE A 130 -4.37 -5.92 -0.96
C PHE A 130 -5.73 -6.14 -1.64
N VAL A 131 -6.82 -5.86 -0.92
CA VAL A 131 -8.18 -6.10 -1.43
C VAL A 131 -9.00 -4.83 -1.62
N ARG A 132 -8.62 -3.71 -0.96
CA ARG A 132 -9.38 -2.46 -1.05
C ARG A 132 -8.63 -1.23 -0.56
N GLY A 133 -8.66 -0.16 -1.34
CA GLY A 133 -8.36 1.20 -0.90
C GLY A 133 -9.63 2.04 -0.80
N ALA A 134 -9.76 2.87 0.22
CA ALA A 134 -10.88 3.77 0.41
C ALA A 134 -10.41 5.12 0.96
N THR A 135 -11.06 6.22 0.57
CA THR A 135 -10.87 7.52 1.21
C THR A 135 -11.72 7.63 2.47
N GLN A 136 -11.40 8.58 3.34
CA GLN A 136 -12.26 8.95 4.47
C GLN A 136 -13.68 9.36 4.03
#